data_AF-A0A1I8FXB0-F1
#
_entry.id   AF-A0A1I8FXB0-F1
#
_cell.length_a   1.000
_cell.length_b   1.000
_cell.length_c   1.000
_cell.angle_alpha   90.00
_cell.angle_beta   90.00
_cell.angle_gamma   90.00
#
_symmetry.space_group_name_H-M   'P 1'
#
loop_
_entity.id
_entity.type
_entity.pdbx_description
1 polymer ?
#
loop_
_entity_poly.entity_id
_entity_poly.type
_entity_poly.pdbx_seq_one_letter_code
_entity_poly.pdbx_strand_id
1 'polypeptide(L)'
;SQFRGLLRKECADLRRKRCDSLSWEPEKQRELYREMWAETANPARLAFIRAALSDIDPTKSSENMSMASVLRQVRLEISNLILVAAKDKGDMIVEEPEFPASQLLSDIGGLMGLYLGVSVIGLCEFLAVLVLLGKTATVSCCPPR
;
A
#
# COMPACT_ATOMS: atom_id res chain seq x y z
N SER A 1 -5.05 14.79 37.88
CA SER A 1 -4.23 13.76 37.21
C SER A 1 -5.05 12.67 36.49
N GLN A 2 -6.36 12.85 36.24
CA GLN A 2 -7.26 11.76 35.84
C GLN A 2 -7.58 11.68 34.32
N PHE A 3 -7.15 12.66 33.51
CA PHE A 3 -7.51 12.75 32.08
C PHE A 3 -6.57 12.01 31.12
N ARG A 4 -5.43 11.48 31.57
CA ARG A 4 -4.45 10.81 30.68
C ARG A 4 -4.90 9.44 30.15
N GLY A 5 -5.87 8.79 30.81
CA GLY A 5 -6.36 7.46 30.41
C GLY A 5 -7.36 7.50 29.24
N LEU A 6 -8.17 8.56 29.14
CA LEU A 6 -9.18 8.72 28.09
C LEU A 6 -8.56 9.12 26.74
N LEU A 7 -7.55 10.00 26.76
CA LEU A 7 -6.83 10.45 25.56
C LEU A 7 -6.01 9.36 24.85
N ARG A 8 -5.77 8.20 25.48
CA ARG A 8 -4.93 7.13 24.92
C ARG A 8 -5.70 6.18 23.99
N LYS A 9 -7.03 6.12 24.10
CA LYS A 9 -7.87 5.24 23.26
C LYS A 9 -8.25 5.87 21.91
N GLU A 10 -8.14 7.19 21.76
CA GLU A 10 -8.71 7.89 20.61
C GLU A 10 -7.78 7.95 19.39
N CYS A 11 -6.46 7.75 19.53
CA CYS A 11 -5.53 7.87 18.41
C CYS A 11 -5.62 6.72 17.39
N ALA A 12 -6.13 5.55 17.78
CA ALA A 12 -6.30 4.40 16.88
C ALA A 12 -7.59 4.52 16.05
N ASP A 13 -8.68 4.99 16.68
CA ASP A 13 -9.98 5.11 16.03
C ASP A 13 -10.13 6.37 15.17
N LEU A 14 -9.39 7.45 15.50
CA LEU A 14 -9.37 8.68 14.69
C LEU A 14 -8.48 8.58 13.45
N ARG A 15 -7.66 7.53 13.33
CA ARG A 15 -6.75 7.38 12.20
C ARG A 15 -7.50 6.70 11.07
N ARG A 16 -7.90 7.48 10.05
CA ARG A 16 -8.34 6.90 8.77
C ARG A 16 -7.27 5.90 8.31
N LYS A 17 -7.71 4.68 8.03
CA LYS A 17 -6.84 3.69 7.37
C LYS A 17 -6.38 4.29 6.05
N ARG A 18 -5.09 4.10 5.72
CA ARG A 18 -4.57 4.52 4.41
C ARG A 18 -5.27 3.68 3.35
N CYS A 19 -5.80 4.35 2.32
CA CYS A 19 -6.42 3.71 1.16
C CYS A 19 -5.38 3.00 0.30
N ASP A 20 -4.14 3.51 0.30
CA ASP A 20 -3.04 2.92 -0.44
C ASP A 20 -2.19 2.08 0.50
N SER A 21 -2.18 0.77 0.27
CA SER A 21 -1.31 -0.15 0.99
C SER A 21 -0.68 -1.15 0.02
N LEU A 22 0.63 -1.35 0.15
CA LEU A 22 1.38 -2.34 -0.59
C LEU A 22 1.66 -3.52 0.35
N SER A 23 1.10 -4.68 0.04
CA SER A 23 1.35 -5.92 0.77
C SER A 23 2.24 -6.85 -0.07
N TRP A 24 3.14 -7.53 0.61
CA TRP A 24 4.00 -8.56 0.01
C TRP A 24 3.71 -9.87 0.73
N GLU A 25 3.41 -10.92 -0.03
CA GLU A 25 3.25 -12.26 0.53
C GLU A 25 4.53 -13.07 0.27
N PRO A 26 5.33 -13.36 1.30
CA PRO A 26 6.57 -14.09 1.11
C PRO A 26 6.28 -15.58 0.92
N GLU A 27 6.54 -16.08 -0.28
CA GLU A 27 6.58 -17.52 -0.52
C GLU A 27 7.90 -18.09 0.00
N LYS A 28 7.82 -18.90 1.07
CA LYS A 28 8.99 -19.47 1.73
C LYS A 28 9.33 -20.83 1.12
N GLN A 29 10.27 -20.86 0.19
CA GLN A 29 10.90 -22.11 -0.24
C GLN A 29 12.20 -22.31 0.53
N ARG A 30 12.25 -23.35 1.36
CA ARG A 30 13.47 -23.73 2.09
C ARG A 30 14.16 -24.85 1.33
N GLU A 31 15.12 -24.51 0.50
CA GLU A 31 16.03 -25.51 -0.06
C GLU A 31 17.11 -25.85 0.96
N LEU A 32 17.07 -27.07 1.48
CA LEU A 32 18.22 -27.60 2.20
C LEU A 32 19.32 -27.81 1.17
N TYR A 33 20.36 -26.98 1.19
CA TYR A 33 21.61 -27.26 0.49
C TYR A 33 22.30 -28.49 1.12
N ARG A 34 21.71 -29.67 0.93
CA ARG A 34 22.14 -30.94 1.53
C ARG A 34 23.55 -31.28 1.10
N GLU A 35 23.88 -30.96 -0.14
CA GLU A 35 25.21 -31.13 -0.69
C GLU A 35 26.20 -30.17 -0.06
N MET A 36 25.83 -28.90 0.27
CA MET A 36 26.68 -27.88 0.90
C MET A 36 27.21 -28.29 2.27
N TRP A 37 26.42 -29.07 3.01
CA TRP A 37 26.71 -29.44 4.39
C TRP A 37 26.89 -30.95 4.58
N ALA A 38 27.05 -31.70 3.48
CA ALA A 38 27.33 -33.14 3.53
C ALA A 38 28.69 -33.40 4.20
N GLU A 39 28.77 -34.47 5.00
CA GLU A 39 29.97 -34.87 5.74
C GLU A 39 31.12 -35.29 4.81
N THR A 40 30.80 -35.71 3.59
CA THR A 40 31.75 -35.99 2.50
C THR A 40 32.12 -34.69 1.74
N ALA A 41 32.67 -33.70 2.43
CA ALA A 41 33.05 -32.44 1.80
C ALA A 41 34.41 -32.58 1.06
N ASN A 42 34.43 -32.21 -0.23
CA ASN A 42 35.65 -32.11 -1.04
C ASN A 42 36.64 -31.09 -0.41
N PRO A 43 37.95 -31.37 -0.34
CA PRO A 43 38.95 -30.44 0.21
C PRO A 43 38.89 -29.02 -0.39
N ALA A 44 38.56 -28.88 -1.68
CA ALA A 44 38.41 -27.57 -2.34
C ALA A 44 37.27 -26.72 -1.73
N ARG A 45 36.20 -27.37 -1.28
CA ARG A 45 35.02 -26.73 -0.72
C ARG A 45 35.26 -26.20 0.70
N LEU A 46 36.07 -26.91 1.49
CA LEU A 46 36.51 -26.43 2.80
C LEU A 46 37.44 -25.23 2.68
N ALA A 47 38.32 -25.21 1.68
CA ALA A 47 39.18 -24.06 1.43
C ALA A 47 38.34 -22.82 1.12
N PHE A 48 37.30 -22.96 0.29
CA PHE A 48 36.33 -21.90 0.04
C PHE A 48 35.61 -21.43 1.30
N ILE A 49 35.08 -22.35 2.11
CA ILE A 49 34.36 -22.02 3.35
C ILE A 49 35.29 -21.30 4.34
N ARG A 50 36.54 -21.76 4.50
CA ARG A 50 37.52 -21.12 5.39
C ARG A 50 37.90 -19.72 4.92
N ALA A 51 38.11 -19.54 3.62
CA ALA A 51 38.41 -18.23 3.04
C ALA A 51 37.24 -17.25 3.25
N ALA A 52 36.00 -17.70 3.02
CA ALA A 52 34.81 -16.89 3.29
C ALA A 52 34.65 -16.56 4.78
N LEU A 53 35.03 -17.46 5.68
CA LEU A 53 34.93 -17.23 7.13
C LEU A 53 36.01 -16.27 7.64
N SER A 54 37.24 -16.35 7.12
CA SER A 54 38.32 -15.43 7.49
C SER A 54 38.03 -13.98 7.10
N ASP A 55 37.25 -13.78 6.03
CA ASP A 55 36.79 -12.45 5.61
C ASP A 55 35.71 -11.88 6.54
N ILE A 56 34.88 -12.73 7.14
CA ILE A 56 33.77 -12.33 8.02
C ILE A 56 34.26 -12.06 9.45
N ASP A 57 35.22 -12.84 9.94
CA ASP A 57 35.74 -12.72 11.30
C ASP A 57 37.25 -13.05 11.34
N PRO A 58 38.14 -12.04 11.19
CA PRO A 58 39.58 -12.25 11.06
C PRO A 58 40.25 -12.76 12.35
N THR A 59 39.49 -12.85 13.46
CA THR A 59 40.01 -13.20 14.79
C THR A 59 39.95 -14.70 15.12
N LYS A 60 39.30 -15.53 14.27
CA LYS A 60 39.08 -16.97 14.53
C LYS A 60 39.96 -17.91 13.68
N SER A 61 41.17 -17.49 13.30
CA SER A 61 42.15 -18.36 12.64
C SER A 61 42.84 -19.30 13.65
N SER A 62 42.09 -20.22 14.25
CA SER A 62 42.66 -21.27 15.11
C SER A 62 42.95 -22.53 14.27
N GLU A 63 44.25 -22.77 14.02
CA GLU A 63 44.79 -23.77 13.08
C GLU A 63 44.52 -25.26 13.43
N ASN A 64 43.80 -25.59 14.51
CA ASN A 64 43.69 -26.98 14.99
C ASN A 64 42.25 -27.48 15.22
N MET A 65 41.24 -26.91 14.55
CA MET A 65 39.87 -27.45 14.61
C MET A 65 39.64 -28.58 13.60
N SER A 66 39.04 -29.69 14.07
CA SER A 66 38.66 -30.81 13.20
C SER A 66 37.65 -30.36 12.15
N MET A 67 37.76 -30.91 10.94
CA MET A 67 36.89 -30.57 9.80
C MET A 67 35.40 -30.58 10.14
N ALA A 68 34.96 -31.57 10.92
CA ALA A 68 33.56 -31.70 11.36
C ALA A 68 33.12 -30.55 12.29
N SER A 69 34.01 -30.05 13.14
CA SER A 69 33.71 -28.95 14.06
C SER A 69 33.59 -27.61 13.35
N VAL A 70 34.43 -27.35 12.35
CA VAL A 70 34.36 -26.15 11.49
C VAL A 70 33.05 -26.16 10.70
N LEU A 71 32.72 -27.27 10.02
CA LEU A 71 31.48 -27.36 9.25
C LEU A 71 30.23 -27.18 10.14
N ARG A 72 30.26 -27.70 11.37
CA ARG A 72 29.15 -27.55 12.32
C ARG A 72 28.98 -26.11 12.81
N GLN A 73 30.08 -25.41 13.09
CA GLN A 73 30.04 -24.00 13.51
C GLN A 73 29.54 -23.11 12.37
N VAL A 74 30.12 -23.29 11.18
CA VAL A 74 29.75 -22.52 10.00
C VAL A 74 28.30 -22.77 9.58
N ARG A 75 27.80 -24.00 9.72
CA ARG A 75 26.39 -24.33 9.43
C ARG A 75 25.39 -23.58 10.32
N LEU A 76 25.80 -23.19 11.53
CA LEU A 76 24.95 -22.44 12.45
C LEU A 76 25.02 -20.93 12.20
N GLU A 77 26.15 -20.42 11.72
CA GLU A 77 26.37 -18.99 11.47
C GLU A 77 25.96 -18.56 10.05
N ILE A 78 26.05 -19.45 9.06
CA ILE A 78 25.70 -19.13 7.67
C ILE A 78 24.26 -19.52 7.37
N SER A 79 23.37 -18.53 7.45
CA SER A 79 22.06 -18.58 6.80
C SER A 79 22.12 -17.78 5.50
N ASN A 80 22.06 -18.45 4.36
CA ASN A 80 21.90 -17.76 3.08
C ASN A 80 20.42 -17.40 2.89
N LEU A 81 20.12 -16.11 2.79
CA LEU A 81 18.78 -15.60 2.48
C LEU A 81 18.83 -14.99 1.08
N ILE A 82 18.23 -15.69 0.12
CA ILE A 82 18.06 -15.20 -1.24
C ILE A 82 16.63 -14.70 -1.37
N LEU A 83 16.47 -13.39 -1.58
CA LEU A 83 15.18 -12.76 -1.86
C LEU A 83 15.08 -12.54 -3.36
N VAL A 84 14.12 -13.20 -4.00
CA VAL A 84 13.84 -13.06 -5.45
C VAL A 84 12.37 -12.68 -5.61
N ALA A 85 12.10 -11.74 -6.50
CA ALA A 85 10.74 -11.46 -6.91
C ALA A 85 10.22 -12.65 -7.72
N ALA A 86 9.17 -13.32 -7.23
CA ALA A 86 8.59 -14.47 -7.92
C ALA A 86 7.96 -14.09 -9.28
N LYS A 87 7.58 -12.81 -9.45
CA LYS A 87 7.02 -12.24 -10.68
C LYS A 87 7.56 -10.83 -10.90
N ASP A 88 7.70 -10.44 -12.17
CA ASP A 88 8.13 -9.09 -12.57
C ASP A 88 7.06 -8.02 -12.29
N LYS A 89 5.81 -8.43 -12.08
CA LYS A 89 4.67 -7.54 -11.83
C LYS A 89 3.82 -8.07 -10.67
N GLY A 90 3.44 -7.16 -9.78
CA GLY A 90 2.46 -7.42 -8.72
C GLY A 90 1.03 -7.27 -9.22
N ASP A 91 0.09 -7.77 -8.43
CA ASP A 91 -1.34 -7.54 -8.66
C ASP A 91 -1.74 -6.14 -8.16
N MET A 92 -2.56 -5.43 -8.92
CA MET A 92 -3.05 -4.10 -8.56
C MET A 92 -4.57 -4.16 -8.44
N ILE A 93 -5.05 -4.09 -7.20
CA ILE A 93 -6.48 -4.04 -6.90
C ILE A 93 -6.85 -2.56 -6.76
N VAL A 94 -7.58 -2.04 -7.75
CA VAL A 94 -8.12 -0.68 -7.74
C VAL A 94 -9.62 -0.75 -7.47
N GLU A 95 -10.08 -0.04 -6.44
CA GLU A 95 -11.50 0.14 -6.19
C GLU A 95 -12.03 1.26 -7.08
N GLU A 96 -12.83 0.92 -8.09
CA GLU A 96 -13.54 1.90 -8.92
C GLU A 96 -14.95 2.15 -8.34
N PRO A 97 -15.43 3.41 -8.32
CA PRO A 97 -16.79 3.69 -7.89
C PRO A 97 -17.79 3.09 -8.88
N GLU A 98 -18.70 2.25 -8.39
CA GLU A 98 -19.75 1.62 -9.21
C GLU A 98 -20.63 2.67 -9.92
N PHE A 99 -20.81 3.85 -9.30
CA PHE A 99 -21.64 4.92 -9.82
C PHE A 99 -20.91 6.26 -9.84
N PRO A 100 -20.22 6.62 -10.94
CA PRO A 100 -19.57 7.91 -11.06
C PRO A 100 -20.60 9.05 -11.13
N ALA A 101 -20.20 10.24 -10.67
CA ALA A 101 -21.06 11.43 -10.66
C ALA A 101 -21.59 11.82 -12.05
N SER A 102 -20.90 11.42 -13.12
CA SER A 102 -21.38 11.58 -14.49
C SER A 102 -22.66 10.80 -14.78
N GLN A 103 -22.79 9.57 -14.26
CA GLN A 103 -24.01 8.78 -14.40
C GLN A 103 -25.15 9.36 -13.57
N LEU A 104 -24.89 9.79 -12.33
CA LEU A 104 -25.87 10.53 -11.51
C LEU A 104 -26.48 11.72 -12.28
N LEU A 105 -25.62 12.56 -12.84
CA LEU A 105 -26.06 13.77 -13.55
C LEU A 105 -26.78 13.43 -14.86
N SER A 106 -26.35 12.37 -15.54
CA SER A 106 -27.01 11.87 -16.75
C SER A 106 -28.43 11.38 -16.45
N ASP A 107 -28.61 10.61 -15.37
CA ASP A 107 -29.91 10.05 -15.00
C ASP A 107 -30.88 11.14 -14.53
N ILE A 108 -30.41 12.08 -13.71
CA ILE A 108 -31.21 13.23 -13.28
C ILE A 108 -31.60 14.07 -14.49
N GLY A 109 -30.64 14.41 -15.35
CA GLY A 109 -30.90 15.21 -16.56
C GLY A 109 -31.85 14.50 -17.53
N GLY A 110 -31.70 13.19 -17.70
CA GLY A 110 -32.57 12.36 -18.52
C GLY A 110 -34.00 12.30 -18.00
N LEU A 111 -34.19 12.06 -16.70
CA LEU A 111 -35.52 12.06 -16.07
C LEU A 111 -36.15 13.45 -16.12
N MET A 112 -35.39 14.51 -15.83
CA MET A 112 -35.89 15.88 -15.86
C MET A 112 -36.29 16.29 -17.28
N GLY A 113 -35.50 15.92 -18.29
CA GLY A 113 -35.83 16.13 -19.70
C GLY A 113 -37.05 15.32 -20.16
N LEU A 114 -37.21 14.08 -19.69
CA LEU A 114 -38.34 13.23 -20.04
C LEU A 114 -39.66 13.70 -19.42
N TYR A 115 -39.65 14.00 -18.11
CA TYR A 115 -40.87 14.31 -17.36
C TYR A 115 -41.28 15.79 -17.43
N LEU A 116 -40.31 16.71 -17.38
CA LEU A 116 -40.60 18.14 -17.40
C LEU A 116 -40.39 18.76 -18.79
N GLY A 117 -39.67 18.08 -19.70
CA GLY A 117 -39.25 18.70 -20.96
C GLY A 117 -38.20 19.80 -20.76
N VAL A 118 -37.62 19.92 -19.56
CA VAL A 118 -36.70 21.00 -19.19
C VAL A 118 -35.27 20.52 -19.28
N SER A 119 -34.45 21.26 -20.02
CA SER A 119 -33.00 21.05 -20.10
C SER A 119 -32.27 22.00 -19.14
N VAL A 120 -30.94 21.82 -18.99
CA VAL A 120 -30.07 22.74 -18.23
C VAL A 120 -30.21 24.19 -18.74
N ILE A 121 -30.39 24.38 -20.05
CA ILE A 121 -30.59 25.70 -20.66
C ILE A 121 -31.91 26.31 -20.17
N GLY A 122 -32.99 25.53 -20.14
CA GLY A 122 -34.28 25.99 -19.62
C GLY A 122 -34.22 26.35 -18.13
N LEU A 123 -33.44 25.62 -17.33
CA LEU A 123 -33.22 25.96 -15.92
C LEU A 123 -32.46 27.28 -15.75
N CYS A 124 -31.46 27.54 -16.60
CA CYS A 124 -30.70 28.80 -16.60
C CYS A 124 -31.58 30.00 -16.98
N GLU A 125 -32.45 29.84 -17.98
CA GLU A 125 -33.41 30.88 -18.37
C GLU A 125 -34.41 31.19 -17.24
N PHE A 126 -34.94 30.15 -16.59
CA PHE A 126 -35.83 30.30 -15.43
C PHE A 126 -35.15 31.06 -14.29
N LEU A 127 -33.90 30.73 -13.97
CA LEU A 127 -33.10 31.43 -12.96
C LEU A 127 -32.87 32.90 -13.35
N ALA A 128 -32.57 33.20 -14.61
CA ALA A 128 -32.40 34.56 -15.08
C ALA A 128 -33.68 35.39 -14.90
N VAL A 129 -34.84 34.82 -15.23
CA VAL A 129 -36.14 35.46 -15.01
C VAL A 129 -36.43 35.67 -13.52
N LEU A 130 -36.15 34.68 -12.67
CA LEU A 130 -36.28 34.80 -11.21
C LEU A 130 -35.43 35.93 -10.63
N VAL A 131 -34.19 36.09 -11.09
CA VAL A 131 -33.30 37.17 -10.67
C VAL A 131 -33.83 38.53 -11.12
N LEU A 132 -34.38 38.63 -12.33
CA LEU A 132 -35.00 39.85 -12.83
C LEU A 132 -36.26 40.21 -12.04
N LEU A 133 -37.11 39.23 -11.75
CA LEU A 133 -38.31 39.40 -10.91
C LEU A 133 -37.95 39.79 -9.47
N GLY A 134 -36.90 39.19 -8.90
CA GLY A 134 -36.41 39.58 -7.58
C GLY A 134 -35.95 41.04 -7.55
N LYS A 135 -35.21 41.48 -8.57
CA LYS A 135 -34.78 42.88 -8.69
C LYS A 135 -35.96 43.84 -8.85
N THR A 136 -36.94 43.54 -9.69
CA THR A 136 -38.12 44.41 -9.86
C THR A 136 -39.02 44.42 -8.62
N ALA A 137 -39.18 43.29 -7.92
CA ALA A 137 -39.90 43.22 -6.65
C ALA A 137 -39.24 44.07 -5.56
N THR A 138 -37.90 44.08 -5.48
CA THR A 138 -37.18 44.94 -4.53
C THR A 138 -37.31 46.44 -4.84
N VAL A 139 -37.47 46.81 -6.12
CA VAL A 139 -37.66 48.22 -6.53
C VAL A 139 -39.09 48.70 -6.27
N SER A 140 -40.10 47.86 -6.48
CA SER A 140 -41.51 48.20 -6.19
C SER A 140 -41.82 48.36 -4.69
N CYS A 141 -40.98 47.82 -3.80
CA CYS A 141 -41.12 47.98 -2.34
C CYS A 141 -40.52 49.28 -1.78
N CYS A 142 -39.89 50.12 -2.59
CA CYS A 142 -39.41 51.43 -2.15
C CYS A 142 -40.25 52.53 -2.80
N PRO A 143 -41.21 53.16 -2.09
CA PRO A 143 -41.96 54.27 -2.66
C PRO A 143 -40.99 55.43 -2.97
N PRO A 144 -41.15 56.12 -4.11
CA PRO A 144 -40.35 57.32 -4.39
C PRO A 144 -40.63 58.37 -3.32
N ARG A 145 -39.55 58.91 -2.72
CA ARG A 145 -39.59 60.11 -1.87
C ARG A 145 -39.89 61.35 -2.68
#